data_AF-A0A6P0EVG4-F1
#
_entry.id   AF-A0A6P0EVG4-F1
#
_cell.length_a   1.000
_cell.length_b   1.000
_cell.length_c   1.000
_cell.angle_alpha   90.00
_cell.angle_beta   90.00
_cell.angle_gamma   90.00
#
_symmetry.space_group_name_H-M   'P 1'
#
loop_
_entity.id
_entity.type
_entity.pdbx_description
1 polymer ?
#
loop_
_entity_poly.entity_id
_entity_poly.type
_entity_poly.pdbx_seq_one_letter_code
_entity_poly.pdbx_strand_id
1 'polypeptide(L)'
;MRLSAADHVRTQHRAADHRADRGAPDTGAAGTVAADPVTRDAGALDVPVQPNVLAQPNIVANNIAADHIVPVPRPRSGLGRPTPVLSALSVPGIATVAVVGMGYVGLPTALALHRQGIGVIGLDVSQTRLSAIRSRQVDLLPTDLGRLAAALEDPGFRVTDDADELAEADAVIICVPTPVDAHLNPDLQALAGACAAVVARARPGQVLVLTSTTYVGCTRDLLVTPLAERGLRAGEDVFVAFSPERIDPGIAEHEHTTTPRVLGGVTPECAQWASDVVGLLTESVHLVSSAEAAELTKLYENTFRAVTLALANEFAGICRSLDLDPVEVTRAAATKPYGFLATYPGPGVGGHCIPCDPHYLLWQLRSSRTPAPLIEQAMTAIAERPHQVVARAVEVMSDLGRGLGGARVLVVGVAYKPGVQDVRETPAVEIIPGLEARGASVWYVDPLVPSMSLPDGRLMASHASAADEDWDLVLLHTVHPQHDYSWVSRSTTVLDATYRFESLPSRHVV
;
A
#
# COMPACT_ATOMS: atom_id res chain seq x y z
N MET A 1 -10.32 1.83 -46.98
CA MET A 1 -9.78 2.50 -48.19
C MET A 1 -8.25 2.42 -48.10
N ARG A 2 -7.61 1.70 -49.05
CA ARG A 2 -6.16 1.47 -49.12
C ARG A 2 -5.44 2.64 -49.80
N LEU A 3 -4.13 2.82 -49.53
CA LEU A 3 -2.99 3.22 -50.42
C LEU A 3 -1.74 3.42 -49.51
N SER A 4 -0.70 2.55 -49.54
CA SER A 4 0.50 2.50 -50.42
C SER A 4 1.48 3.68 -50.21
N ALA A 5 2.66 3.56 -49.58
CA ALA A 5 3.93 2.90 -49.94
C ALA A 5 4.84 3.67 -50.94
N ALA A 6 6.12 3.90 -50.56
CA ALA A 6 7.38 4.02 -51.34
C ALA A 6 8.38 5.00 -50.63
N ASP A 7 9.45 4.51 -50.01
CA ASP A 7 10.82 4.32 -50.55
C ASP A 7 11.65 5.61 -50.70
N HIS A 8 12.84 5.67 -50.08
CA HIS A 8 14.07 6.24 -50.68
C HIS A 8 15.37 5.69 -50.05
N VAL A 9 16.40 5.67 -50.88
CA VAL A 9 17.61 4.83 -50.92
C VAL A 9 18.84 5.43 -50.18
N ARG A 10 19.78 4.52 -49.84
CA ARG A 10 21.18 4.66 -49.36
C ARG A 10 22.11 5.61 -50.14
N THR A 11 23.16 6.13 -49.45
CA THR A 11 24.61 6.20 -49.85
C THR A 11 25.42 6.82 -48.68
N GLN A 12 26.34 6.15 -47.97
CA GLN A 12 27.78 5.82 -48.19
C GLN A 12 28.82 6.97 -48.19
N HIS A 13 29.91 6.73 -47.42
CA HIS A 13 31.26 7.38 -47.34
C HIS A 13 31.37 8.72 -46.58
N ARG A 14 32.41 8.99 -45.74
CA ARG A 14 33.85 8.69 -45.84
C ARG A 14 34.55 8.82 -44.46
N ALA A 15 35.69 8.14 -44.33
CA ALA A 15 36.61 8.11 -43.18
C ALA A 15 37.54 9.34 -43.09
N ALA A 16 38.13 9.58 -41.92
CA ALA A 16 39.44 10.24 -41.77
C ALA A 16 40.14 9.79 -40.47
N ASP A 17 41.35 9.25 -40.66
CA ASP A 17 42.40 8.95 -39.68
C ASP A 17 42.92 10.19 -38.95
N HIS A 18 43.44 10.01 -37.73
CA HIS A 18 44.77 10.54 -37.37
C HIS A 18 45.44 9.75 -36.24
N ARG A 19 46.74 9.50 -36.46
CA ARG A 19 47.67 8.65 -35.70
C ARG A 19 48.21 9.27 -34.40
N ALA A 20 48.68 8.36 -33.55
CA ALA A 20 49.51 8.45 -32.35
C ALA A 20 50.80 9.30 -32.44
N ASP A 21 51.31 9.78 -31.29
CA ASP A 21 52.68 9.48 -30.85
C ASP A 21 52.95 9.66 -29.33
N ARG A 22 53.76 8.70 -28.84
CA ARG A 22 54.66 8.53 -27.67
C ARG A 22 54.78 9.53 -26.50
N GLY A 23 55.02 8.96 -25.31
CA GLY A 23 55.96 9.48 -24.29
C GLY A 23 55.71 9.03 -22.85
N ALA A 24 56.55 8.15 -22.29
CA ALA A 24 56.65 7.79 -20.86
C ALA A 24 58.01 8.30 -20.30
N PRO A 25 58.44 7.96 -19.06
CA PRO A 25 57.91 8.23 -17.71
C PRO A 25 58.97 8.93 -16.81
N ASP A 26 58.64 9.37 -15.58
CA ASP A 26 59.63 9.81 -14.57
C ASP A 26 59.16 9.48 -13.13
N THR A 27 59.78 8.49 -12.48
CA THR A 27 60.62 8.55 -11.24
C THR A 27 59.97 9.17 -9.97
N GLY A 28 60.05 8.62 -8.75
CA GLY A 28 60.78 7.47 -8.23
C GLY A 28 60.47 7.15 -6.74
N ALA A 29 61.05 6.01 -6.30
CA ALA A 29 61.54 5.56 -4.98
C ALA A 29 60.90 6.12 -3.68
N ALA A 30 60.29 5.30 -2.82
CA ALA A 30 60.83 4.30 -1.85
C ALA A 30 61.07 4.88 -0.43
N GLY A 31 60.47 4.22 0.57
CA GLY A 31 60.68 4.50 2.00
C GLY A 31 59.86 3.58 2.90
N THR A 32 60.36 2.36 3.12
CA THR A 32 59.91 1.40 4.16
C THR A 32 60.59 1.69 5.50
N VAL A 33 59.84 1.70 6.62
CA VAL A 33 60.37 1.33 7.96
C VAL A 33 59.29 0.62 8.80
N ALA A 34 59.57 -0.66 9.07
CA ALA A 34 59.34 -1.55 10.22
C ALA A 34 58.11 -1.44 11.16
N ALA A 35 57.59 -2.64 11.47
CA ALA A 35 56.63 -2.99 12.51
C ALA A 35 57.31 -3.40 13.84
N ASP A 36 56.52 -3.36 14.93
CA ASP A 36 56.41 -4.27 16.11
C ASP A 36 56.22 -3.53 17.48
N PRO A 37 55.65 -4.14 18.56
CA PRO A 37 54.23 -4.50 18.70
C PRO A 37 53.65 -4.24 20.14
N VAL A 38 52.36 -4.56 20.36
CA VAL A 38 51.64 -4.85 21.66
C VAL A 38 51.68 -3.77 22.77
N THR A 39 50.54 -3.21 23.23
CA THR A 39 49.74 -3.79 24.33
C THR A 39 48.25 -3.47 24.26
N ARG A 40 47.46 -4.53 24.47
CA ARG A 40 46.04 -4.51 24.85
C ARG A 40 45.92 -4.03 26.29
N ASP A 41 44.95 -3.17 26.57
CA ASP A 41 44.33 -3.14 27.89
C ASP A 41 42.80 -3.13 27.71
N ALA A 42 42.20 -4.26 28.09
CA ALA A 42 40.77 -4.49 28.03
C ALA A 42 40.22 -4.26 29.44
N GLY A 43 39.66 -3.08 29.67
CA GLY A 43 38.82 -2.82 30.84
C GLY A 43 37.46 -3.47 30.65
N ALA A 44 37.29 -4.68 31.19
CA ALA A 44 36.00 -5.34 31.31
C ALA A 44 35.09 -4.55 32.27
N LEU A 45 33.94 -4.09 31.79
CA LEU A 45 32.81 -3.74 32.64
C LEU A 45 31.82 -4.89 32.58
N ASP A 46 31.87 -5.75 33.60
CA ASP A 46 30.84 -6.74 33.91
C ASP A 46 29.53 -6.02 34.22
N VAL A 47 28.52 -6.20 33.37
CA VAL A 47 27.11 -5.91 33.71
C VAL A 47 26.31 -7.18 33.42
N PRO A 48 25.59 -7.73 34.40
CA PRO A 48 24.90 -9.01 34.24
C PRO A 48 23.71 -8.88 33.28
N VAL A 49 23.68 -9.75 32.26
CA VAL A 49 22.56 -9.90 31.32
C VAL A 49 21.40 -10.61 32.04
N GLN A 50 20.28 -9.90 32.21
CA GLN A 50 18.99 -10.51 32.51
C GLN A 50 18.19 -10.72 31.21
N PRO A 51 17.36 -11.78 31.12
CA PRO A 51 16.61 -12.08 29.91
C PRO A 51 15.42 -11.12 29.81
N ASN A 52 15.47 -10.17 28.87
CA ASN A 52 14.35 -9.25 28.66
C ASN A 52 13.50 -9.64 27.45
N VAL A 53 12.22 -9.82 27.79
CA VAL A 53 11.04 -10.05 26.97
C VAL A 53 10.93 -9.03 25.84
N LEU A 54 10.49 -9.51 24.67
CA LEU A 54 10.11 -8.73 23.48
C LEU A 54 9.28 -7.49 23.84
N ALA A 55 9.89 -6.31 23.78
CA ALA A 55 9.19 -5.03 23.81
C ALA A 55 8.98 -4.55 22.37
N GLN A 56 7.72 -4.35 21.99
CA GLN A 56 7.33 -3.77 20.69
C GLN A 56 7.72 -2.29 20.64
N PRO A 57 8.23 -1.76 19.50
CA PRO A 57 8.47 -0.33 19.37
C PRO A 57 7.15 0.40 19.15
N ASN A 58 6.71 1.15 20.16
CA ASN A 58 5.63 2.13 20.09
C ASN A 58 5.96 3.22 19.05
N ILE A 59 5.09 3.40 18.06
CA ILE A 59 5.06 4.58 17.19
C ILE A 59 4.36 5.69 17.99
N VAL A 60 5.12 6.69 18.43
CA VAL A 60 4.58 7.83 19.16
C VAL A 60 3.94 8.81 18.18
N ALA A 61 2.69 9.16 18.46
CA ALA A 61 1.89 10.15 17.76
C ALA A 61 2.58 11.52 17.69
N ASN A 62 2.57 12.12 16.49
CA ASN A 62 3.00 13.49 16.23
C ASN A 62 2.09 14.49 16.98
N ASN A 63 2.62 15.15 18.01
CA ASN A 63 2.06 16.42 18.50
C ASN A 63 3.03 17.56 18.16
N ILE A 64 2.58 18.45 17.29
CA ILE A 64 3.30 19.63 16.81
C ILE A 64 3.21 20.73 17.88
N ALA A 65 4.36 21.16 18.39
CA ALA A 65 4.56 22.53 18.89
C ALA A 65 5.98 22.96 18.49
N ALA A 66 6.09 23.72 17.41
CA ALA A 66 7.33 24.34 16.97
C ALA A 66 7.13 25.86 16.94
N ASP A 67 7.57 26.54 17.98
CA ASP A 67 7.83 27.97 17.93
C ASP A 67 9.17 28.20 17.21
N HIS A 68 9.18 29.22 16.34
CA HIS A 68 10.31 29.74 15.55
C HIS A 68 10.57 29.09 14.18
N ILE A 69 9.61 29.27 13.26
CA ILE A 69 9.88 29.43 11.83
C ILE A 69 9.35 30.81 11.40
N VAL A 70 10.19 31.58 10.70
CA VAL A 70 9.89 32.89 10.09
C VAL A 70 8.53 32.86 9.36
N PRO A 71 7.65 33.87 9.50
CA PRO A 71 6.25 33.75 9.10
C PRO A 71 6.11 33.68 7.57
N VAL A 72 5.74 32.50 7.09
CA VAL A 72 5.11 32.31 5.78
C VAL A 72 3.77 33.07 5.81
N PRO A 73 3.39 33.83 4.76
CA PRO A 73 2.08 34.48 4.71
C PRO A 73 0.99 33.44 4.96
N ARG A 74 0.17 33.66 6.00
CA ARG A 74 -0.94 32.76 6.34
C ARG A 74 -1.82 32.56 5.09
N PRO A 75 -2.17 31.31 4.73
CA PRO A 75 -3.22 31.10 3.75
C PRO A 75 -4.50 31.82 4.23
N ARG A 76 -5.23 32.42 3.29
CA ARG A 76 -6.53 33.05 3.57
C ARG A 76 -7.37 32.07 4.40
N SER A 77 -7.84 32.54 5.56
CA SER A 77 -8.67 31.80 6.51
C SER A 77 -9.85 31.15 5.79
N GLY A 78 -9.85 29.82 5.67
CA GLY A 78 -10.89 29.06 4.97
C GLY A 78 -10.61 27.56 4.83
N LEU A 79 -9.38 27.10 5.01
CA LEU A 79 -9.01 25.68 5.01
C LEU A 79 -8.70 25.24 6.46
N GLY A 80 -9.56 24.41 7.04
CA GLY A 80 -9.69 24.21 8.48
C GLY A 80 -8.87 23.05 9.05
N ARG A 81 -8.49 23.14 10.34
CA ARG A 81 -8.06 21.97 11.14
C ARG A 81 -9.19 20.92 11.16
N PRO A 82 -8.90 19.61 11.37
CA PRO A 82 -9.94 18.60 11.54
C PRO A 82 -10.96 19.09 12.57
N THR A 83 -12.23 19.17 12.16
CA THR A 83 -13.28 19.65 13.05
C THR A 83 -13.90 18.42 13.72
N PRO A 84 -13.94 18.35 15.06
CA PRO A 84 -14.56 17.23 15.76
C PRO A 84 -16.06 17.20 15.41
N VAL A 85 -16.54 16.02 15.04
CA VAL A 85 -17.97 15.77 14.82
C VAL A 85 -18.63 15.71 16.20
N LEU A 86 -19.60 16.61 16.46
CA LEU A 86 -20.32 16.60 17.73
C LEU A 86 -21.07 15.27 17.88
N SER A 87 -20.72 14.51 18.91
CA SER A 87 -21.34 13.22 19.20
C SER A 87 -22.84 13.37 19.47
N ALA A 88 -23.62 12.57 18.76
CA ALA A 88 -25.08 12.39 18.84
C ALA A 88 -25.93 13.40 18.07
N LEU A 89 -26.06 13.24 16.74
CA LEU A 89 -27.18 13.81 15.99
C LEU A 89 -27.55 12.88 14.82
N SER A 90 -28.81 12.46 14.77
CA SER A 90 -29.46 12.13 13.50
C SER A 90 -29.19 13.29 12.54
N VAL A 91 -28.51 13.07 11.43
CA VAL A 91 -28.37 14.11 10.40
C VAL A 91 -29.78 14.37 9.87
N PRO A 92 -30.35 15.58 10.05
CA PRO A 92 -31.73 15.83 9.63
C PRO A 92 -31.90 15.49 8.14
N GLY A 93 -32.74 14.50 7.85
CA GLY A 93 -33.04 14.08 6.47
C GLY A 93 -32.20 12.93 5.92
N ILE A 94 -31.26 12.34 6.67
CA ILE A 94 -30.56 11.11 6.25
C ILE A 94 -31.06 9.93 7.09
N ALA A 95 -32.03 9.19 6.55
CA ALA A 95 -32.56 7.97 7.16
C ALA A 95 -31.91 6.72 6.58
N THR A 96 -31.59 6.74 5.28
CA THR A 96 -31.02 5.60 4.56
C THR A 96 -29.78 5.98 3.76
N VAL A 97 -28.72 5.18 3.85
CA VAL A 97 -27.50 5.32 3.07
C VAL A 97 -27.25 4.05 2.26
N ALA A 98 -27.06 4.20 0.95
CA ALA A 98 -26.59 3.11 0.10
C ALA A 98 -25.06 3.07 0.06
N VAL A 99 -24.47 1.88 0.08
CA VAL A 99 -23.04 1.65 -0.12
C VAL A 99 -22.88 0.76 -1.35
N VAL A 100 -22.22 1.29 -2.39
CA VAL A 100 -22.01 0.60 -3.67
C VAL A 100 -20.61 -0.02 -3.68
N GLY A 101 -20.56 -1.35 -3.79
CA GLY A 101 -19.35 -2.15 -3.65
C GLY A 101 -19.17 -2.58 -2.20
N MET A 102 -19.47 -3.85 -1.89
CA MET A 102 -19.46 -4.42 -0.55
C MET A 102 -18.15 -5.18 -0.26
N GLY A 103 -17.04 -4.69 -0.81
CA GLY A 103 -15.69 -5.24 -0.60
C GLY A 103 -15.09 -4.88 0.75
N TYR A 104 -13.76 -4.90 0.83
CA TYR A 104 -13.00 -4.63 2.07
C TYR A 104 -13.16 -3.20 2.61
N VAL A 105 -13.61 -2.25 1.78
CA VAL A 105 -13.96 -0.88 2.22
C VAL A 105 -15.45 -0.81 2.51
N GLY A 106 -16.30 -1.12 1.53
CA GLY A 106 -17.72 -0.82 1.64
C GLY A 106 -18.48 -1.67 2.65
N LEU A 107 -18.12 -2.94 2.88
CA LEU A 107 -18.79 -3.74 3.91
C LEU A 107 -18.54 -3.19 5.34
N PRO A 108 -17.28 -2.90 5.75
CA PRO A 108 -17.04 -2.17 6.99
C PRO A 108 -17.74 -0.81 7.06
N THR A 109 -17.76 -0.03 5.97
CA THR A 109 -18.50 1.25 5.91
C THR A 109 -20.00 1.06 6.18
N ALA A 110 -20.62 0.07 5.55
CA ALA A 110 -22.02 -0.28 5.71
C ALA A 110 -22.34 -0.68 7.16
N LEU A 111 -21.51 -1.52 7.79
CA LEU A 111 -21.67 -1.91 9.18
C LEU A 111 -21.48 -0.73 10.15
N ALA A 112 -20.55 0.18 9.85
CA ALA A 112 -20.32 1.38 10.65
C ALA A 112 -21.55 2.32 10.64
N LEU A 113 -22.16 2.52 9.47
CA LEU A 113 -23.39 3.31 9.32
C LEU A 113 -24.56 2.67 10.07
N HIS A 114 -24.75 1.36 9.90
CA HIS A 114 -25.84 0.65 10.56
C HIS A 114 -25.75 0.72 12.09
N ARG A 115 -24.52 0.66 12.64
CA ARG A 115 -24.28 0.85 14.07
C ARG A 115 -24.71 2.23 14.60
N GLN A 116 -24.74 3.25 13.74
CA GLN A 116 -25.27 4.58 14.09
C GLN A 116 -26.81 4.66 14.01
N GLY A 117 -27.50 3.55 13.74
CA GLY A 117 -28.96 3.49 13.58
C GLY A 117 -29.46 3.95 12.21
N ILE A 118 -28.59 4.03 11.22
CA ILE A 118 -28.93 4.42 9.85
C ILE A 118 -29.36 3.18 9.06
N GLY A 119 -30.42 3.30 8.25
CA GLY A 119 -30.80 2.26 7.31
C GLY A 119 -29.74 2.11 6.22
N VAL A 120 -29.39 0.88 5.85
CA VAL A 120 -28.31 0.60 4.91
C VAL A 120 -28.76 -0.30 3.76
N ILE A 121 -28.44 0.15 2.55
CA ILE A 121 -28.59 -0.61 1.30
C ILE A 121 -27.18 -0.94 0.80
N GLY A 122 -26.72 -2.16 1.04
CA GLY A 122 -25.45 -2.64 0.50
C GLY A 122 -25.62 -3.20 -0.91
N LEU A 123 -25.16 -2.48 -1.93
CA LEU A 123 -25.24 -2.90 -3.32
C LEU A 123 -23.93 -3.56 -3.77
N ASP A 124 -23.98 -4.76 -4.33
CA ASP A 124 -22.83 -5.38 -5.00
C ASP A 124 -23.29 -6.20 -6.21
N VAL A 125 -22.58 -6.08 -7.33
CA VAL A 125 -22.91 -6.82 -8.56
C VAL A 125 -22.50 -8.29 -8.50
N SER A 126 -21.62 -8.66 -7.57
CA SER A 126 -21.11 -10.02 -7.41
C SER A 126 -22.03 -10.85 -6.54
N GLN A 127 -22.78 -11.77 -7.17
CA GLN A 127 -23.59 -12.76 -6.47
C GLN A 127 -22.76 -13.64 -5.51
N THR A 128 -21.51 -13.93 -5.87
CA THR A 128 -20.56 -14.62 -4.98
C THR A 128 -20.29 -13.80 -3.73
N ARG A 129 -20.08 -12.48 -3.87
CA ARG A 129 -19.84 -11.58 -2.74
C ARG A 129 -21.06 -11.48 -1.84
N LEU A 130 -22.24 -11.27 -2.42
CA LEU A 130 -23.50 -11.21 -1.66
C LEU A 130 -23.78 -12.51 -0.91
N SER A 131 -23.54 -13.66 -1.54
CA SER A 131 -23.69 -14.98 -0.91
C SER A 131 -22.71 -15.14 0.26
N ALA A 132 -21.45 -14.75 0.07
CA ALA A 132 -20.43 -14.78 1.12
C ALA A 132 -20.81 -13.90 2.33
N ILE A 133 -21.36 -12.71 2.08
CA ILE A 133 -21.86 -11.81 3.13
C ILE A 133 -23.01 -12.48 3.89
N ARG A 134 -24.02 -12.99 3.19
CA ARG A 134 -25.19 -13.67 3.80
C ARG A 134 -24.78 -14.91 4.60
N SER A 135 -23.76 -15.65 4.14
CA SER A 135 -23.21 -16.80 4.86
C SER A 135 -22.16 -16.44 5.93
N ARG A 136 -21.84 -15.15 6.07
CA ARG A 136 -20.80 -14.61 7.00
C ARG A 136 -19.39 -15.17 6.74
N GLN A 137 -19.12 -15.59 5.50
CA GLN A 137 -17.82 -16.08 5.05
C GLN A 137 -17.09 -14.96 4.31
N VAL A 138 -16.77 -13.90 5.04
CA VAL A 138 -16.16 -12.68 4.50
C VAL A 138 -14.85 -12.36 5.20
N ASP A 139 -14.04 -11.56 4.52
CA ASP A 139 -12.77 -10.99 4.93
C ASP A 139 -12.96 -9.84 5.95
N LEU A 140 -13.60 -10.12 7.08
CA LEU A 140 -13.79 -9.18 8.19
C LEU A 140 -13.02 -9.59 9.44
N LEU A 141 -12.71 -8.60 10.28
CA LEU A 141 -12.19 -8.84 11.63
C LEU A 141 -13.23 -9.56 12.49
N PRO A 142 -12.81 -10.36 13.50
CA PRO A 142 -13.74 -11.08 14.37
C PRO A 142 -14.81 -10.19 15.03
N THR A 143 -14.46 -8.96 15.40
CA THR A 143 -15.38 -7.97 15.96
C THR A 143 -16.45 -7.54 14.95
N ASP A 144 -16.08 -7.39 13.68
CA ASP A 144 -17.01 -7.00 12.61
C ASP A 144 -17.86 -8.17 12.11
N LEU A 145 -17.39 -9.41 12.24
CA LEU A 145 -18.23 -10.60 12.01
C LEU A 145 -19.42 -10.66 12.97
N GLY A 146 -19.22 -10.28 14.23
CA GLY A 146 -20.32 -10.15 15.20
C GLY A 146 -21.32 -9.06 14.81
N ARG A 147 -20.83 -7.90 14.34
CA ARG A 147 -21.67 -6.80 13.85
C ARG A 147 -22.47 -7.21 12.61
N LEU A 148 -21.84 -7.93 11.68
CA LEU A 148 -22.51 -8.44 10.49
C LEU A 148 -23.63 -9.41 10.85
N ALA A 149 -23.42 -10.31 11.81
CA ALA A 149 -24.47 -11.23 12.25
C ALA A 149 -25.71 -10.50 12.76
N ALA A 150 -25.52 -9.49 13.63
CA ALA A 150 -26.62 -8.67 14.13
C ALA A 150 -27.30 -7.85 13.01
N ALA A 151 -26.51 -7.26 12.11
CA ALA A 151 -27.03 -6.46 11.01
C ALA A 151 -27.93 -7.29 10.07
N LEU A 152 -27.53 -8.52 9.74
CA LEU A 152 -28.33 -9.39 8.85
C LEU A 152 -29.68 -9.83 9.45
N GLU A 153 -29.88 -9.68 10.75
CA GLU A 153 -31.16 -9.94 11.43
C GLU A 153 -32.06 -8.68 11.48
N ASP A 154 -31.51 -7.51 11.21
CA ASP A 154 -32.20 -6.23 11.24
C ASP A 154 -32.73 -5.85 9.84
N PRO A 155 -34.04 -5.60 9.66
CA PRO A 155 -34.60 -5.18 8.37
C PRO A 155 -34.03 -3.84 7.86
N GLY A 156 -33.42 -3.05 8.74
CA GLY A 156 -32.70 -1.82 8.41
C GLY A 156 -31.36 -2.04 7.73
N PHE A 157 -30.86 -3.26 7.60
CA PHE A 157 -29.65 -3.58 6.83
C PHE A 157 -29.95 -4.63 5.77
N ARG A 158 -29.85 -4.25 4.50
CA ARG A 158 -30.11 -5.17 3.38
C ARG A 158 -28.97 -5.16 2.39
N VAL A 159 -28.72 -6.32 1.77
CA VAL A 159 -27.73 -6.49 0.72
C VAL A 159 -28.39 -7.02 -0.56
N THR A 160 -28.15 -6.33 -1.67
CA THR A 160 -28.87 -6.50 -2.94
C THR A 160 -27.91 -6.35 -4.13
N ASP A 161 -28.29 -6.89 -5.28
CA ASP A 161 -27.70 -6.59 -6.59
C ASP A 161 -28.62 -5.69 -7.45
N ASP A 162 -29.79 -5.32 -6.93
CA ASP A 162 -30.73 -4.43 -7.61
C ASP A 162 -30.32 -2.96 -7.45
N ALA A 163 -29.81 -2.37 -8.53
CA ALA A 163 -29.41 -0.98 -8.55
C ALA A 163 -30.58 0.02 -8.49
N ASP A 164 -31.82 -0.41 -8.73
CA ASP A 164 -32.98 0.47 -8.67
C ASP A 164 -33.30 0.90 -7.22
N GLU A 165 -32.88 0.10 -6.23
CA GLU A 165 -32.97 0.43 -4.80
C GLU A 165 -32.15 1.66 -4.41
N LEU A 166 -31.16 2.07 -5.22
CA LEU A 166 -30.37 3.29 -4.98
C LEU A 166 -31.24 4.56 -4.96
N ALA A 167 -32.40 4.54 -5.61
CA ALA A 167 -33.34 5.66 -5.60
C ALA A 167 -33.97 5.90 -4.21
N GLU A 168 -33.99 4.88 -3.34
CA GLU A 168 -34.57 4.99 -2.00
C GLU A 168 -33.64 5.73 -1.03
N ALA A 169 -32.31 5.61 -1.21
CA ALA A 169 -31.34 6.17 -0.28
C ALA A 169 -31.33 7.70 -0.28
N ASP A 170 -31.02 8.30 0.85
CA ASP A 170 -30.80 9.75 0.98
C ASP A 170 -29.34 10.12 0.68
N ALA A 171 -28.42 9.18 0.91
CA ALA A 171 -27.04 9.30 0.46
C ALA A 171 -26.52 8.00 -0.17
N VAL A 172 -25.55 8.12 -1.07
CA VAL A 172 -24.87 6.99 -1.72
C VAL A 172 -23.36 7.14 -1.58
N ILE A 173 -22.68 6.12 -1.06
CA ILE A 173 -21.22 6.04 -0.95
C ILE A 173 -20.70 4.99 -1.93
N ILE A 174 -19.75 5.37 -2.80
CA ILE A 174 -19.22 4.49 -3.85
C ILE A 174 -17.82 3.97 -3.45
N CYS A 175 -17.72 2.66 -3.24
CA CYS A 175 -16.59 1.91 -2.69
C CYS A 175 -16.21 0.67 -3.54
N VAL A 176 -16.24 0.81 -4.86
CA VAL A 176 -15.90 -0.26 -5.81
C VAL A 176 -14.39 -0.33 -6.09
N PRO A 177 -13.85 -1.50 -6.49
CA PRO A 177 -12.43 -1.65 -6.78
C PRO A 177 -11.97 -0.80 -7.98
N THR A 178 -10.71 -0.37 -7.92
CA THR A 178 -10.04 0.47 -8.92
C THR A 178 -8.64 -0.10 -9.21
N PRO A 179 -8.57 -1.29 -9.85
CA PRO A 179 -7.30 -1.96 -10.11
C PRO A 179 -6.54 -1.28 -11.25
N VAL A 180 -5.30 -1.72 -11.47
CA VAL A 180 -4.52 -1.40 -12.67
C VAL A 180 -4.36 -2.65 -13.54
N ASP A 181 -4.24 -2.46 -14.85
CA ASP A 181 -3.99 -3.55 -15.81
C ASP A 181 -2.51 -3.99 -15.82
N ALA A 182 -2.18 -5.00 -16.64
CA ALA A 182 -0.81 -5.48 -16.82
C ALA A 182 0.17 -4.45 -17.40
N HIS A 183 -0.32 -3.31 -17.88
CA HIS A 183 0.46 -2.18 -18.36
C HIS A 183 0.49 -1.02 -17.35
N LEU A 184 0.00 -1.26 -16.12
CA LEU A 184 -0.10 -0.31 -15.03
C LEU A 184 -0.97 0.91 -15.39
N ASN A 185 -1.95 0.71 -16.27
CA ASN A 185 -2.99 1.71 -16.54
C ASN A 185 -4.20 1.44 -15.63
N PRO A 186 -4.88 2.49 -15.14
CA PRO A 186 -6.16 2.36 -14.46
C PRO A 186 -7.18 1.53 -15.24
N ASP A 187 -7.77 0.51 -14.59
CA ASP A 187 -8.98 -0.14 -15.05
C ASP A 187 -10.20 0.51 -14.36
N LEU A 188 -10.94 1.28 -15.14
CA LEU A 188 -12.08 2.05 -14.66
C LEU A 188 -13.42 1.33 -14.83
N GLN A 189 -13.45 0.09 -15.32
CA GLN A 189 -14.71 -0.56 -15.70
C GLN A 189 -15.70 -0.65 -14.53
N ALA A 190 -15.23 -1.12 -13.36
CA ALA A 190 -16.07 -1.23 -12.17
C ALA A 190 -16.53 0.14 -11.65
N LEU A 191 -15.62 1.12 -11.62
CA LEU A 191 -15.89 2.48 -11.15
C LEU A 191 -16.89 3.21 -12.04
N ALA A 192 -16.65 3.21 -13.35
CA ALA A 192 -17.53 3.84 -14.33
C ALA A 192 -18.92 3.19 -14.33
N GLY A 193 -19.00 1.85 -14.21
CA GLY A 193 -20.27 1.14 -14.09
C GLY A 193 -21.05 1.52 -12.83
N ALA A 194 -20.39 1.59 -11.68
CA ALA A 194 -21.00 2.00 -10.42
C ALA A 194 -21.48 3.45 -10.46
N CYS A 195 -20.63 4.38 -10.91
CA CYS A 195 -21.00 5.78 -11.07
C CYS A 195 -22.19 5.94 -12.04
N ALA A 196 -22.19 5.24 -13.18
CA ALA A 196 -23.29 5.28 -14.14
C ALA A 196 -24.60 4.75 -13.53
N ALA A 197 -24.54 3.68 -12.73
CA ALA A 197 -25.71 3.16 -12.02
C ALA A 197 -26.27 4.18 -11.02
N VAL A 198 -25.39 4.82 -10.22
CA VAL A 198 -25.77 5.88 -9.28
C VAL A 198 -26.36 7.07 -10.01
N VAL A 199 -25.69 7.57 -11.05
CA VAL A 199 -26.19 8.70 -11.85
C VAL A 199 -27.55 8.40 -12.45
N ALA A 200 -27.80 7.20 -12.96
CA ALA A 200 -29.08 6.86 -13.58
C ALA A 200 -30.27 6.88 -12.58
N ARG A 201 -30.01 6.57 -11.30
CA ARG A 201 -31.02 6.55 -10.22
C ARG A 201 -31.02 7.80 -9.34
N ALA A 202 -30.11 8.74 -9.57
CA ALA A 202 -30.01 9.93 -8.74
C ALA A 202 -31.30 10.76 -8.78
N ARG A 203 -31.73 11.23 -7.61
CA ARG A 203 -32.91 12.09 -7.39
C ARG A 203 -32.54 13.40 -6.66
N PRO A 204 -33.35 14.46 -6.80
CA PRO A 204 -33.14 15.68 -6.03
C PRO A 204 -33.08 15.43 -4.51
N GLY A 205 -32.18 16.14 -3.84
CA GLY A 205 -31.90 16.05 -2.41
C GLY A 205 -30.85 15.02 -2.01
N GLN A 206 -30.39 14.14 -2.91
CA GLN A 206 -29.42 13.10 -2.57
C GLN A 206 -28.00 13.62 -2.38
N VAL A 207 -27.27 12.99 -1.46
CA VAL A 207 -25.82 13.17 -1.27
C VAL A 207 -25.06 12.01 -1.91
N LEU A 208 -24.11 12.30 -2.80
CA LEU A 208 -23.31 11.30 -3.52
C LEU A 208 -21.83 11.47 -3.16
N VAL A 209 -21.24 10.45 -2.55
CA VAL A 209 -19.84 10.47 -2.10
C VAL A 209 -19.04 9.40 -2.83
N LEU A 210 -18.05 9.83 -3.62
CA LEU A 210 -17.07 8.93 -4.21
C LEU A 210 -15.94 8.68 -3.20
N THR A 211 -15.66 7.40 -2.92
CA THR A 211 -14.62 6.99 -1.96
C THR A 211 -13.53 6.13 -2.59
N SER A 212 -13.84 5.40 -3.66
CA SER A 212 -12.86 4.65 -4.45
C SER A 212 -11.70 5.55 -4.92
N THR A 213 -10.45 5.14 -4.68
CA THR A 213 -9.27 5.86 -5.14
C THR A 213 -9.25 5.94 -6.67
N THR A 214 -8.98 7.12 -7.22
CA THR A 214 -9.04 7.35 -8.67
C THR A 214 -8.18 8.55 -9.08
N TYR A 215 -8.22 8.90 -10.37
CA TYR A 215 -7.51 10.05 -10.94
C TYR A 215 -8.18 11.39 -10.55
N VAL A 216 -7.42 12.48 -10.66
CA VAL A 216 -7.93 13.82 -10.31
C VAL A 216 -8.92 14.31 -11.36
N GLY A 217 -10.13 14.70 -10.96
CA GLY A 217 -11.23 15.08 -11.83
C GLY A 217 -12.25 13.96 -12.06
N CYS A 218 -12.00 12.75 -11.55
CA CYS A 218 -12.90 11.61 -11.74
C CYS A 218 -14.32 11.86 -11.20
N THR A 219 -14.45 12.49 -10.04
CA THR A 219 -15.76 12.87 -9.47
C THR A 219 -16.53 13.78 -10.42
N ARG A 220 -15.83 14.71 -11.08
CA ARG A 220 -16.43 15.62 -12.05
C ARG A 220 -16.85 14.88 -13.32
N ASP A 221 -15.99 14.03 -13.84
CA ASP A 221 -16.19 13.32 -15.10
C ASP A 221 -17.30 12.26 -14.99
N LEU A 222 -17.33 11.49 -13.90
CA LEU A 222 -18.22 10.33 -13.76
C LEU A 222 -19.51 10.61 -12.99
N LEU A 223 -19.57 11.68 -12.18
CA LEU A 223 -20.77 12.05 -11.44
C LEU A 223 -21.31 13.40 -11.90
N VAL A 224 -20.54 14.49 -11.75
CA VAL A 224 -21.07 15.85 -11.95
C VAL A 224 -21.56 16.08 -13.38
N THR A 225 -20.73 15.77 -14.38
CA THR A 225 -21.08 15.99 -15.80
C THR A 225 -22.31 15.15 -16.20
N PRO A 226 -22.35 13.83 -15.95
CA PRO A 226 -23.53 13.02 -16.28
C PRO A 226 -24.80 13.39 -15.50
N LEU A 227 -24.68 13.87 -14.25
CA LEU A 227 -25.83 14.39 -13.49
C LEU A 227 -26.40 15.67 -14.13
N ALA A 228 -25.54 16.58 -14.56
CA ALA A 228 -25.95 17.81 -15.24
C ALA A 228 -26.65 17.53 -16.59
N GLU A 229 -26.20 16.50 -17.32
CA GLU A 229 -26.87 16.03 -18.55
C GLU A 229 -28.28 15.48 -18.29
N ARG A 230 -28.54 14.96 -17.08
CA ARG A 230 -29.89 14.59 -16.59
C ARG A 230 -30.69 15.77 -16.03
N GLY A 231 -30.12 16.98 -16.02
CA GLY A 231 -30.75 18.18 -15.47
C GLY A 231 -30.63 18.31 -13.95
N LEU A 232 -29.75 17.54 -13.29
CA LEU A 232 -29.47 17.64 -11.85
C LEU A 232 -28.17 18.42 -11.61
N ARG A 233 -28.27 19.58 -10.97
CA ARG A 233 -27.12 20.46 -10.73
C ARG A 233 -26.50 20.20 -9.36
N ALA A 234 -25.20 19.91 -9.35
CA ALA A 234 -24.46 19.73 -8.10
C ALA A 234 -24.44 21.02 -7.27
N GLY A 235 -24.74 20.92 -5.98
CA GLY A 235 -24.85 22.03 -5.03
C GLY A 235 -26.25 22.64 -4.95
N GLU A 236 -27.17 22.27 -5.85
CA GLU A 236 -28.55 22.76 -5.86
C GLU A 236 -29.56 21.61 -5.78
N ASP A 237 -29.52 20.69 -6.75
CA ASP A 237 -30.42 19.54 -6.80
C ASP A 237 -29.82 18.31 -6.12
N VAL A 238 -28.51 18.13 -6.20
CA VAL A 238 -27.78 16.98 -5.64
C VAL A 238 -26.46 17.45 -5.03
N PHE A 239 -25.94 16.73 -4.02
CA PHE A 239 -24.74 17.13 -3.29
C PHE A 239 -23.62 16.14 -3.52
N VAL A 240 -22.59 16.52 -4.27
CA VAL A 240 -21.55 15.60 -4.74
C VAL A 240 -20.20 15.92 -4.11
N ALA A 241 -19.52 14.91 -3.57
CA ALA A 241 -18.21 15.06 -2.95
C ALA A 241 -17.31 13.86 -3.20
N PHE A 242 -16.00 14.06 -2.99
CA PHE A 242 -15.02 13.01 -2.87
C PHE A 242 -14.52 12.93 -1.43
N SER A 243 -14.48 11.72 -0.86
CA SER A 243 -13.85 11.47 0.44
C SER A 243 -13.14 10.12 0.41
N PRO A 244 -11.80 10.11 0.27
CA PRO A 244 -11.05 8.87 0.17
C PRO A 244 -11.07 8.11 1.48
N GLU A 245 -11.00 6.80 1.36
CA GLU A 245 -10.76 5.93 2.51
C GLU A 245 -9.27 5.93 2.89
N ARG A 246 -8.96 5.90 4.19
CA ARG A 246 -7.60 6.09 4.75
C ARG A 246 -7.19 5.01 5.76
N ILE A 247 -7.80 3.84 5.66
CA ILE A 247 -7.60 2.67 6.52
C ILE A 247 -6.18 2.11 6.35
N ASP A 248 -5.60 1.66 7.46
CA ASP A 248 -4.47 0.73 7.43
C ASP A 248 -4.94 -0.71 7.80
N PRO A 249 -5.05 -1.63 6.83
CA PRO A 249 -5.55 -2.97 7.09
C PRO A 249 -4.72 -3.73 8.15
N GLY A 250 -5.41 -4.44 9.04
CA GLY A 250 -4.80 -5.31 10.05
C GLY A 250 -4.25 -4.61 11.29
N ILE A 251 -4.41 -3.29 11.44
CA ILE A 251 -3.97 -2.53 12.62
C ILE A 251 -5.17 -2.07 13.44
N ALA A 252 -5.43 -2.73 14.56
CA ALA A 252 -6.57 -2.42 15.44
C ALA A 252 -6.48 -1.03 16.09
N GLU A 253 -5.26 -0.51 16.30
CA GLU A 253 -5.01 0.78 16.95
C GLU A 253 -5.46 1.98 16.11
N HIS A 254 -5.58 1.80 14.79
CA HIS A 254 -6.05 2.81 13.85
C HIS A 254 -7.46 2.47 13.38
N GLU A 255 -8.42 2.49 14.30
CA GLU A 255 -9.83 2.28 13.96
C GLU A 255 -10.29 3.27 12.88
N HIS A 256 -11.18 2.82 11.99
CA HIS A 256 -11.79 3.63 10.93
C HIS A 256 -12.38 4.94 11.47
N THR A 257 -12.89 4.91 12.70
CA THR A 257 -13.56 6.03 13.36
C THR A 257 -12.59 7.11 13.85
N THR A 258 -11.37 6.75 14.25
CA THR A 258 -10.41 7.72 14.81
C THR A 258 -9.56 8.40 13.74
N THR A 259 -9.45 7.80 12.56
CA THR A 259 -8.73 8.39 11.43
C THR A 259 -9.56 9.50 10.78
N PRO A 260 -9.06 10.75 10.69
CA PRO A 260 -9.80 11.83 10.05
C PRO A 260 -10.08 11.54 8.58
N ARG A 261 -11.30 11.81 8.12
CA ARG A 261 -11.66 11.73 6.70
C ARG A 261 -11.39 13.05 6.01
N VAL A 262 -10.58 13.03 4.95
CA VAL A 262 -10.46 14.18 4.04
C VAL A 262 -11.73 14.24 3.19
N LEU A 263 -12.26 15.44 2.97
CA LEU A 263 -13.47 15.61 2.17
C LEU A 263 -13.40 16.88 1.32
N GLY A 264 -13.69 16.73 0.04
CA GLY A 264 -13.81 17.83 -0.92
C GLY A 264 -15.15 17.78 -1.61
N GLY A 265 -16.01 18.77 -1.36
CA GLY A 265 -17.25 18.95 -2.11
C GLY A 265 -17.00 19.60 -3.48
N VAL A 266 -17.91 19.38 -4.43
CA VAL A 266 -17.90 20.08 -5.72
C VAL A 266 -18.26 21.57 -5.54
N THR A 267 -19.10 21.88 -4.54
CA THR A 267 -19.38 23.23 -4.04
C THR A 267 -19.27 23.25 -2.50
N PRO A 268 -19.23 24.43 -1.86
CA PRO A 268 -19.31 24.53 -0.39
C PRO A 268 -20.54 23.84 0.21
N GLU A 269 -21.70 23.92 -0.45
CA GLU A 269 -22.93 23.25 -0.02
C GLU A 269 -22.76 21.74 -0.10
N CYS A 270 -22.17 21.22 -1.19
CA CYS A 270 -21.85 19.79 -1.29
C CYS A 270 -20.92 19.34 -0.17
N ALA A 271 -19.92 20.15 0.17
CA ALA A 271 -18.98 19.83 1.24
C ALA A 271 -19.68 19.73 2.60
N GLN A 272 -20.63 20.63 2.89
CA GLN A 272 -21.40 20.60 4.12
C GLN A 272 -22.27 19.32 4.22
N TRP A 273 -23.11 19.07 3.22
CA TRP A 273 -24.00 17.90 3.23
C TRP A 273 -23.23 16.58 3.25
N ALA A 274 -22.15 16.48 2.48
CA ALA A 274 -21.31 15.29 2.49
C ALA A 274 -20.54 15.14 3.82
N SER A 275 -20.15 16.23 4.47
CA SER A 275 -19.52 16.18 5.80
C SER A 275 -20.46 15.61 6.85
N ASP A 276 -21.77 15.87 6.76
CA ASP A 276 -22.73 15.32 7.70
C ASP A 276 -22.86 13.79 7.54
N VAL A 277 -22.88 13.29 6.30
CA VAL A 277 -22.90 11.84 6.00
C VAL A 277 -21.59 11.17 6.40
N VAL A 278 -20.45 11.72 5.98
CA VAL A 278 -19.12 11.13 6.28
C VAL A 278 -18.80 11.23 7.78
N GLY A 279 -19.30 12.24 8.47
CA GLY A 279 -19.18 12.38 9.92
C GLY A 279 -19.84 11.25 10.72
N LEU A 280 -20.73 10.46 10.13
CA LEU A 280 -21.27 9.25 10.75
C LEU A 280 -20.23 8.12 10.86
N LEU A 281 -19.18 8.17 10.03
CA LEU A 281 -18.14 7.15 9.91
C LEU A 281 -16.89 7.47 10.73
N THR A 282 -16.66 8.74 11.08
CA THR A 282 -15.42 9.22 11.69
C THR A 282 -15.67 10.30 12.74
N GLU A 283 -14.76 10.42 13.70
CA GLU A 283 -14.76 11.45 14.73
C GLU A 283 -14.40 12.84 14.19
N SER A 284 -13.74 12.93 13.03
CA SER A 284 -13.38 14.22 12.44
C SER A 284 -13.29 14.21 10.93
N VAL A 285 -13.77 15.31 10.33
CA VAL A 285 -13.66 15.56 8.89
C VAL A 285 -12.71 16.75 8.66
N HIS A 286 -11.82 16.59 7.69
CA HIS A 286 -10.92 17.64 7.21
C HIS A 286 -11.37 18.10 5.82
N LEU A 287 -11.95 19.30 5.78
CA LEU A 287 -12.46 19.88 4.54
C LEU A 287 -11.33 20.51 3.70
N VAL A 288 -11.30 20.16 2.42
CA VAL A 288 -10.47 20.79 1.40
C VAL A 288 -11.34 21.53 0.38
N SER A 289 -10.73 22.40 -0.43
CA SER A 289 -11.45 23.36 -1.27
C SER A 289 -12.20 22.77 -2.45
N SER A 290 -11.92 21.54 -2.87
CA SER A 290 -12.60 20.88 -3.99
C SER A 290 -12.47 19.36 -3.93
N ALA A 291 -13.34 18.66 -4.67
CA ALA A 291 -13.23 17.21 -4.87
C ALA A 291 -11.84 16.81 -5.42
N GLU A 292 -11.30 17.56 -6.38
CA GLU A 292 -9.96 17.31 -6.94
C GLU A 292 -8.84 17.41 -5.91
N ALA A 293 -8.94 18.35 -4.97
CA ALA A 293 -7.97 18.44 -3.90
C ALA A 293 -8.03 17.20 -2.99
N ALA A 294 -9.21 16.65 -2.75
CA ALA A 294 -9.38 15.43 -1.97
C ALA A 294 -8.90 14.17 -2.72
N GLU A 295 -9.17 14.08 -4.03
CA GLU A 295 -8.67 13.02 -4.92
C GLU A 295 -7.14 12.99 -4.95
N LEU A 296 -6.52 14.15 -5.22
CA LEU A 296 -5.06 14.27 -5.25
C LEU A 296 -4.43 13.99 -3.88
N THR A 297 -5.10 14.35 -2.78
CA THR A 297 -4.60 14.06 -1.43
C THR A 297 -4.34 12.56 -1.25
N LYS A 298 -5.27 11.71 -1.70
CA LYS A 298 -5.12 10.26 -1.56
C LYS A 298 -3.95 9.72 -2.40
N LEU A 299 -3.83 10.18 -3.65
CA LEU A 299 -2.72 9.79 -4.52
C LEU A 299 -1.37 10.24 -3.94
N TYR A 300 -1.33 11.44 -3.35
CA TYR A 300 -0.13 11.97 -2.72
C TYR A 300 0.29 11.18 -1.47
N GLU A 301 -0.66 10.81 -0.60
CA GLU A 301 -0.39 9.96 0.58
C GLU A 301 0.29 8.64 0.20
N ASN A 302 -0.25 7.94 -0.81
CA ASN A 302 0.29 6.65 -1.23
C ASN A 302 1.56 6.78 -2.08
N THR A 303 1.70 7.85 -2.86
CA THR A 303 2.97 8.19 -3.53
C THR A 303 4.08 8.45 -2.52
N PHE A 304 3.81 9.22 -1.47
CA PHE A 304 4.78 9.49 -0.41
C PHE A 304 5.24 8.20 0.28
N ARG A 305 4.30 7.29 0.59
CA ARG A 305 4.63 5.96 1.12
C ARG A 305 5.48 5.14 0.16
N ALA A 306 5.15 5.12 -1.14
CA ALA A 306 5.93 4.42 -2.16
C ALA A 306 7.38 4.93 -2.20
N VAL A 307 7.58 6.25 -2.31
CA VAL A 307 8.91 6.88 -2.33
C VAL A 307 9.70 6.54 -1.07
N THR A 308 9.07 6.59 0.09
CA THR A 308 9.76 6.33 1.37
C THR A 308 10.15 4.85 1.52
N LEU A 309 9.30 3.93 1.06
CA LEU A 309 9.61 2.49 1.02
C LEU A 309 10.73 2.17 0.02
N ALA A 310 10.69 2.76 -1.17
CA ALA A 310 11.75 2.64 -2.16
C ALA A 310 13.10 3.12 -1.60
N LEU A 311 13.09 4.30 -0.95
CA LEU A 311 14.28 4.86 -0.31
C LEU A 311 14.81 3.95 0.80
N ALA A 312 13.94 3.40 1.66
CA ALA A 312 14.37 2.49 2.72
C ALA A 312 15.04 1.22 2.15
N ASN A 313 14.50 0.66 1.07
CA ASN A 313 15.11 -0.49 0.38
C ASN A 313 16.47 -0.14 -0.26
N GLU A 314 16.58 1.02 -0.91
CA GLU A 314 17.85 1.50 -1.46
C GLU A 314 18.89 1.71 -0.36
N PHE A 315 18.47 2.32 0.77
CA PHE A 315 19.34 2.57 1.91
C PHE A 315 19.84 1.28 2.56
N ALA A 316 19.07 0.19 2.54
CA ALA A 316 19.55 -1.12 2.96
C ALA A 316 20.75 -1.61 2.12
N GLY A 317 20.70 -1.40 0.80
CA GLY A 317 21.83 -1.67 -0.09
C GLY A 317 23.05 -0.81 0.22
N ILE A 318 22.85 0.48 0.51
CA ILE A 318 23.92 1.40 0.93
C ILE A 318 24.56 0.94 2.23
N CYS A 319 23.76 0.66 3.28
CA CYS A 319 24.22 0.16 4.57
C CYS A 319 25.04 -1.12 4.41
N ARG A 320 24.58 -2.07 3.58
CA ARG A 320 25.33 -3.30 3.28
C ARG A 320 26.71 -3.02 2.66
N SER A 321 26.80 -2.06 1.73
CA SER A 321 28.09 -1.70 1.12
C SER A 321 29.08 -1.04 2.09
N LEU A 322 28.57 -0.54 3.22
CA LEU A 322 29.33 0.13 4.28
C LEU A 322 29.48 -0.73 5.55
N ASP A 323 29.03 -1.99 5.52
CA ASP A 323 29.02 -2.91 6.68
C ASP A 323 28.26 -2.36 7.90
N LEU A 324 27.08 -1.75 7.64
CA LEU A 324 26.19 -1.18 8.66
C LEU A 324 24.82 -1.89 8.67
N ASP A 325 24.16 -1.93 9.84
CA ASP A 325 22.78 -2.41 9.97
C ASP A 325 21.78 -1.29 9.59
N PRO A 326 20.97 -1.45 8.53
CA PRO A 326 19.96 -0.45 8.16
C PRO A 326 18.89 -0.24 9.23
N VAL A 327 18.59 -1.24 10.08
CA VAL A 327 17.62 -1.11 11.17
C VAL A 327 18.17 -0.24 12.28
N GLU A 328 19.43 -0.45 12.69
CA GLU A 328 20.13 0.40 13.65
C GLU A 328 20.13 1.85 13.18
N VAL A 329 20.56 2.09 11.94
CA VAL A 329 20.64 3.44 11.36
C VAL A 329 19.25 4.10 11.31
N THR A 330 18.22 3.36 10.89
CA THR A 330 16.84 3.87 10.84
C THR A 330 16.32 4.22 12.24
N ARG A 331 16.57 3.37 13.24
CA ARG A 331 16.18 3.65 14.64
C ARG A 331 16.90 4.86 15.20
N ALA A 332 18.21 5.00 14.92
CA ALA A 332 18.98 6.17 15.33
C ALA A 332 18.44 7.45 14.69
N ALA A 333 18.14 7.44 13.38
CA ALA A 333 17.52 8.58 12.70
C ALA A 333 16.13 8.92 13.25
N ALA A 334 15.34 7.91 13.63
CA ALA A 334 14.01 8.06 14.22
C ALA A 334 14.01 8.74 15.61
N THR A 335 15.16 8.85 16.28
CA THR A 335 15.27 9.62 17.53
C THR A 335 15.05 11.12 17.30
N LYS A 336 15.16 11.60 16.06
CA LYS A 336 14.88 12.99 15.70
C LYS A 336 13.35 13.19 15.64
N PRO A 337 12.77 14.09 16.47
CA PRO A 337 11.32 14.21 16.61
C PRO A 337 10.62 14.92 15.43
N TYR A 338 11.35 15.31 14.38
CA TYR A 338 10.79 16.00 13.22
C TYR A 338 11.58 15.69 11.94
N GLY A 339 10.87 15.68 10.81
CA GLY A 339 11.45 15.58 9.47
C GLY A 339 11.98 14.19 9.08
N PHE A 340 11.76 13.16 9.91
CA PHE A 340 12.10 11.78 9.58
C PHE A 340 10.92 10.86 9.92
N LEU A 341 10.38 10.17 8.91
CA LEU A 341 9.38 9.13 9.10
C LEU A 341 10.08 7.78 9.02
N ALA A 342 10.23 7.11 10.18
CA ALA A 342 10.87 5.82 10.24
C ALA A 342 10.17 4.81 9.32
N THR A 343 10.91 4.38 8.30
CA THR A 343 10.45 3.40 7.31
C THR A 343 11.56 2.38 7.16
N TYR A 344 11.18 1.10 7.20
CA TYR A 344 12.12 0.00 7.23
C TYR A 344 12.12 -0.74 5.89
N PRO A 345 13.27 -1.28 5.46
CA PRO A 345 13.35 -2.11 4.26
C PRO A 345 12.57 -3.42 4.41
N GLY A 346 12.24 -4.04 3.28
CA GLY A 346 11.48 -5.29 3.23
C GLY A 346 11.75 -6.15 1.99
N PRO A 347 11.00 -7.25 1.80
CA PRO A 347 11.10 -8.11 0.61
C PRO A 347 10.53 -7.46 -0.67
N GLY A 348 9.76 -6.38 -0.52
CA GLY A 348 9.04 -5.70 -1.58
C GLY A 348 7.82 -4.99 -1.02
N VAL A 349 6.99 -4.44 -1.90
CA VAL A 349 5.76 -3.75 -1.53
C VAL A 349 4.58 -4.45 -2.21
N GLY A 350 3.52 -4.73 -1.47
CA GLY A 350 2.30 -5.33 -2.01
C GLY A 350 1.01 -4.69 -1.50
N GLY A 351 -0.11 -5.39 -1.71
CA GLY A 351 -1.46 -4.92 -1.38
C GLY A 351 -2.08 -3.99 -2.44
N HIS A 352 -3.27 -3.45 -2.15
CA HIS A 352 -4.09 -2.72 -3.14
C HIS A 352 -3.62 -1.35 -3.53
N CYS A 353 -2.93 -0.67 -2.61
CA CYS A 353 -2.83 0.78 -2.68
C CYS A 353 -1.48 1.23 -3.23
N ILE A 354 -0.38 0.75 -2.62
CA ILE A 354 0.95 1.28 -2.91
C ILE A 354 1.47 0.83 -4.29
N PRO A 355 1.28 -0.43 -4.71
CA PRO A 355 1.62 -0.85 -6.07
C PRO A 355 0.74 -0.23 -7.17
N CYS A 356 -0.44 0.31 -6.84
CA CYS A 356 -1.44 0.73 -7.84
C CYS A 356 -1.61 2.25 -7.92
N ASP A 357 -1.86 2.92 -6.79
CA ASP A 357 -2.31 4.32 -6.75
C ASP A 357 -1.31 5.32 -7.35
N PRO A 358 0.02 5.20 -7.15
CA PRO A 358 0.97 6.08 -7.83
C PRO A 358 0.88 5.99 -9.37
N HIS A 359 0.47 4.83 -9.92
CA HIS A 359 0.27 4.69 -11.36
C HIS A 359 -0.96 5.43 -11.88
N TYR A 360 -2.00 5.67 -11.07
CA TYR A 360 -3.09 6.55 -11.46
C TYR A 360 -2.59 7.97 -11.75
N LEU A 361 -1.73 8.51 -10.88
CA LEU A 361 -1.13 9.83 -11.06
C LEU A 361 -0.21 9.84 -12.29
N LEU A 362 0.71 8.86 -12.41
CA LEU A 362 1.61 8.77 -13.55
C LEU A 362 0.84 8.63 -14.88
N TRP A 363 -0.20 7.79 -14.92
CA TRP A 363 -1.08 7.64 -16.08
C TRP A 363 -1.71 8.98 -16.49
N GLN A 364 -2.24 9.73 -15.52
CA GLN A 364 -2.86 11.01 -15.81
C GLN A 364 -1.85 12.03 -16.36
N LEU A 365 -0.66 12.11 -15.77
CA LEU A 365 0.40 13.03 -16.18
C LEU A 365 0.98 12.71 -17.58
N ARG A 366 0.90 11.45 -18.04
CA ARG A 366 1.28 11.08 -19.42
C ARG A 366 0.48 11.87 -20.45
N SER A 367 -0.82 12.09 -20.21
CA SER A 367 -1.69 12.82 -21.14
C SER A 367 -1.30 14.29 -21.29
N SER A 368 -0.86 14.93 -20.19
CA SER A 368 -0.37 16.31 -20.19
C SER A 368 1.13 16.44 -20.50
N ARG A 369 1.83 15.33 -20.76
CA ARG A 369 3.29 15.26 -20.96
C ARG A 369 4.07 15.90 -19.80
N THR A 370 3.57 15.76 -18.58
CA THR A 370 4.21 16.30 -17.37
C THR A 370 5.11 15.21 -16.77
N PRO A 371 6.44 15.44 -16.66
CA PRO A 371 7.33 14.43 -16.08
C PRO A 371 7.19 14.37 -14.55
N ALA A 372 7.33 13.17 -13.99
CA ALA A 372 7.38 12.94 -12.55
C ALA A 372 8.54 11.99 -12.17
N PRO A 373 9.80 12.39 -12.42
CA PRO A 373 10.94 11.47 -12.41
C PRO A 373 11.16 10.77 -11.07
N LEU A 374 10.93 11.47 -9.94
CA LEU A 374 11.07 10.86 -8.62
C LEU A 374 10.06 9.72 -8.40
N ILE A 375 8.81 9.92 -8.83
CA ILE A 375 7.74 8.94 -8.67
C ILE A 375 8.02 7.74 -9.58
N GLU A 376 8.40 8.00 -10.83
CA GLU A 376 8.77 6.96 -11.81
C GLU A 376 9.92 6.08 -11.30
N GLN A 377 10.97 6.70 -10.75
CA GLN A 377 12.11 5.96 -10.19
C GLN A 377 11.72 5.18 -8.93
N ALA A 378 10.91 5.75 -8.04
CA ALA A 378 10.43 5.03 -6.86
C ALA A 378 9.61 3.79 -7.22
N MET A 379 8.71 3.90 -8.20
CA MET A 379 7.90 2.76 -8.65
C MET A 379 8.75 1.71 -9.36
N THR A 380 9.77 2.12 -10.13
CA THR A 380 10.73 1.20 -10.76
C THR A 380 11.52 0.44 -9.68
N ALA A 381 12.04 1.14 -8.67
CA ALA A 381 12.78 0.54 -7.57
C ALA A 381 11.91 -0.44 -6.74
N ILE A 382 10.62 -0.12 -6.54
CA ILE A 382 9.67 -1.04 -5.90
C ILE A 382 9.50 -2.32 -6.72
N ALA A 383 9.28 -2.19 -8.04
CA ALA A 383 9.10 -3.34 -8.93
C ALA A 383 10.36 -4.20 -9.06
N GLU A 384 11.55 -3.62 -8.92
CA GLU A 384 12.81 -4.37 -8.97
C GLU A 384 13.14 -5.12 -7.66
N ARG A 385 12.53 -4.72 -6.53
CA ARG A 385 12.89 -5.25 -5.22
C ARG A 385 12.76 -6.78 -5.09
N PRO A 386 11.68 -7.44 -5.58
CA PRO A 386 11.60 -8.90 -5.59
C PRO A 386 12.79 -9.57 -6.29
N HIS A 387 13.24 -9.03 -7.42
CA HIS A 387 14.41 -9.55 -8.14
C HIS A 387 15.72 -9.37 -7.37
N GLN A 388 15.86 -8.28 -6.62
CA GLN A 388 17.01 -8.07 -5.74
C GLN A 388 17.05 -9.11 -4.60
N VAL A 389 15.89 -9.50 -4.05
CA VAL A 389 15.80 -10.58 -3.05
C VAL A 389 16.28 -11.91 -3.64
N VAL A 390 15.83 -12.25 -4.86
CA VAL A 390 16.27 -13.47 -5.57
C VAL A 390 17.77 -13.42 -5.87
N ALA A 391 18.29 -12.27 -6.32
CA ALA A 391 19.72 -12.09 -6.56
C ALA A 391 20.52 -12.29 -5.27
N ARG A 392 20.04 -11.76 -4.13
CA ARG A 392 20.69 -11.97 -2.84
C ARG A 392 20.68 -13.44 -2.42
N ALA A 393 19.59 -14.16 -2.63
CA ALA A 393 19.53 -15.60 -2.33
C ALA A 393 20.61 -16.38 -3.09
N VAL A 394 20.89 -15.98 -4.35
CA VAL A 394 21.97 -16.57 -5.16
C VAL A 394 23.34 -16.24 -4.57
N GLU A 395 23.58 -14.98 -4.21
CA GLU A 395 24.85 -14.55 -3.59
C GLU A 395 25.12 -15.33 -2.30
N VAL A 396 24.14 -15.39 -1.39
CA VAL A 396 24.26 -16.07 -0.10
C VAL A 396 24.60 -17.55 -0.28
N MET A 397 23.91 -18.24 -1.19
CA MET A 397 24.21 -19.65 -1.47
C MET A 397 25.62 -19.82 -2.08
N SER A 398 26.01 -18.92 -2.98
CA SER A 398 27.32 -18.93 -3.62
C SER A 398 28.46 -18.70 -2.62
N ASP A 399 28.28 -17.79 -1.66
CA ASP A 399 29.26 -17.52 -0.60
C ASP A 399 29.51 -18.75 0.28
N LEU A 400 28.51 -19.63 0.38
CA LEU A 400 28.59 -20.92 1.07
C LEU A 400 29.12 -22.06 0.17
N GLY A 401 29.52 -21.76 -1.08
CA GLY A 401 30.01 -22.75 -2.05
C GLY A 401 28.90 -23.63 -2.65
N ARG A 402 27.64 -23.18 -2.59
CA ARG A 402 26.46 -23.91 -3.07
C ARG A 402 25.76 -23.13 -4.19
N GLY A 403 25.05 -23.83 -5.07
CA GLY A 403 24.15 -23.19 -6.04
C GLY A 403 22.69 -23.25 -5.58
N LEU A 404 21.81 -22.45 -6.19
CA LEU A 404 20.36 -22.62 -6.03
C LEU A 404 19.80 -23.83 -6.80
N GLY A 405 20.50 -24.31 -7.84
CA GLY A 405 20.08 -25.48 -8.60
C GLY A 405 19.95 -26.72 -7.73
N GLY A 406 18.73 -27.25 -7.61
CA GLY A 406 18.40 -28.38 -6.74
C GLY A 406 18.31 -28.05 -5.25
N ALA A 407 18.54 -26.81 -4.84
CA ALA A 407 18.45 -26.40 -3.44
C ALA A 407 16.98 -26.42 -2.97
N ARG A 408 16.77 -26.90 -1.75
CA ARG A 408 15.48 -26.84 -1.05
C ARG A 408 15.33 -25.50 -0.36
N VAL A 409 14.44 -24.65 -0.87
CA VAL A 409 14.20 -23.31 -0.33
C VAL A 409 12.83 -23.26 0.31
N LEU A 410 12.76 -22.76 1.55
CA LEU A 410 11.52 -22.46 2.24
C LEU A 410 11.31 -20.96 2.34
N VAL A 411 10.19 -20.46 1.81
CA VAL A 411 9.73 -19.09 2.00
C VAL A 411 8.79 -19.02 3.21
N VAL A 412 9.16 -18.25 4.23
CA VAL A 412 8.35 -18.07 5.43
C VAL A 412 7.50 -16.82 5.30
N GLY A 413 6.20 -17.03 5.18
CA GLY A 413 5.15 -16.06 4.92
C GLY A 413 5.03 -15.64 3.47
N VAL A 414 3.82 -15.39 3.02
CA VAL A 414 3.51 -14.95 1.64
C VAL A 414 2.45 -13.85 1.59
N ALA A 415 1.79 -13.53 2.70
CA ALA A 415 0.95 -12.35 2.79
C ALA A 415 1.74 -11.07 2.47
N TYR A 416 1.07 -10.04 1.93
CA TYR A 416 1.75 -8.77 1.59
C TYR A 416 2.15 -7.96 2.84
N LYS A 417 1.51 -8.24 3.99
CA LYS A 417 1.74 -7.57 5.27
C LYS A 417 1.55 -8.55 6.43
N PRO A 418 2.31 -8.40 7.53
CA PRO A 418 2.06 -9.13 8.77
C PRO A 418 0.61 -8.96 9.28
N GLY A 419 0.04 -10.05 9.79
CA GLY A 419 -1.27 -10.05 10.46
C GLY A 419 -2.49 -10.09 9.53
N VAL A 420 -2.31 -10.21 8.21
CA VAL A 420 -3.42 -10.37 7.25
C VAL A 420 -3.23 -11.65 6.42
N GLN A 421 -4.32 -12.18 5.86
CA GLN A 421 -4.31 -13.34 4.95
C GLN A 421 -4.17 -12.94 3.46
N ASP A 422 -3.99 -11.65 3.20
CA ASP A 422 -4.10 -11.08 1.87
C ASP A 422 -2.80 -11.22 1.09
N VAL A 423 -2.90 -11.81 -0.09
CA VAL A 423 -1.78 -12.10 -1.01
C VAL A 423 -1.84 -11.25 -2.29
N ARG A 424 -2.75 -10.28 -2.37
CA ARG A 424 -2.88 -9.44 -3.56
C ARG A 424 -1.63 -8.57 -3.72
N GLU A 425 -1.06 -8.56 -4.92
CA GLU A 425 0.21 -7.89 -5.26
C GLU A 425 1.38 -8.25 -4.31
N THR A 426 1.36 -9.43 -3.67
CA THR A 426 2.45 -9.81 -2.74
C THR A 426 3.78 -10.00 -3.49
N PRO A 427 4.93 -9.51 -2.99
CA PRO A 427 6.23 -9.75 -3.61
C PRO A 427 6.57 -11.24 -3.77
N ALA A 428 5.97 -12.10 -2.94
CA ALA A 428 6.14 -13.55 -3.01
C ALA A 428 5.74 -14.15 -4.38
N VAL A 429 4.80 -13.55 -5.11
CA VAL A 429 4.41 -14.04 -6.45
C VAL A 429 5.49 -13.84 -7.51
N GLU A 430 6.47 -12.98 -7.27
CA GLU A 430 7.64 -12.80 -8.14
C GLU A 430 8.87 -13.54 -7.58
N ILE A 431 9.04 -13.52 -6.25
CA ILE A 431 10.18 -14.17 -5.58
C ILE A 431 10.16 -15.69 -5.77
N ILE A 432 9.01 -16.34 -5.57
CA ILE A 432 8.92 -17.82 -5.67
C ILE A 432 9.28 -18.28 -7.10
N PRO A 433 8.61 -17.79 -8.18
CA PRO A 433 9.01 -18.15 -9.54
C PRO A 433 10.44 -17.74 -9.89
N GLY A 434 10.93 -16.61 -9.36
CA GLY A 434 12.31 -16.17 -9.56
C GLY A 434 13.35 -17.14 -8.98
N LEU A 435 13.08 -17.71 -7.81
CA LEU A 435 13.91 -18.77 -7.21
C LEU A 435 13.82 -20.08 -8.01
N GLU A 436 12.61 -20.49 -8.40
CA GLU A 436 12.38 -21.68 -9.23
C GLU A 436 13.10 -21.58 -10.59
N ALA A 437 13.10 -20.39 -11.21
CA ALA A 437 13.81 -20.11 -12.46
C ALA A 437 15.34 -20.25 -12.34
N ARG A 438 15.89 -20.18 -11.12
CA ARG A 438 17.30 -20.48 -10.80
C ARG A 438 17.53 -21.96 -10.44
N GLY A 439 16.51 -22.80 -10.58
CA GLY A 439 16.56 -24.25 -10.38
C GLY A 439 16.31 -24.69 -8.94
N ALA A 440 15.88 -23.80 -8.04
CA ALA A 440 15.51 -24.19 -6.69
C ALA A 440 14.19 -24.97 -6.67
N SER A 441 14.06 -25.89 -5.72
CA SER A 441 12.76 -26.44 -5.33
C SER A 441 12.23 -25.58 -4.18
N VAL A 442 11.10 -24.92 -4.38
CA VAL A 442 10.59 -23.89 -3.46
C VAL A 442 9.31 -24.36 -2.79
N TRP A 443 9.25 -24.19 -1.47
CA TRP A 443 8.07 -24.35 -0.64
C TRP A 443 7.79 -23.03 0.07
N TYR A 444 6.55 -22.82 0.50
CA TYR A 444 6.26 -21.74 1.43
C TYR A 444 5.50 -22.27 2.64
N VAL A 445 5.65 -21.58 3.77
CA VAL A 445 4.83 -21.79 4.96
C VAL A 445 4.25 -20.45 5.38
N ASP A 446 2.94 -20.39 5.56
CA ASP A 446 2.25 -19.22 6.07
C ASP A 446 1.07 -19.68 6.94
N PRO A 447 0.99 -19.24 8.21
CA PRO A 447 -0.06 -19.68 9.12
C PRO A 447 -1.43 -19.06 8.81
N LEU A 448 -1.45 -17.96 8.06
CA LEU A 448 -2.63 -17.19 7.71
C LEU A 448 -3.09 -17.45 6.27
N VAL A 449 -2.18 -17.88 5.38
CA VAL A 449 -2.44 -18.13 3.96
C VAL A 449 -2.35 -19.63 3.63
N PRO A 450 -3.48 -20.37 3.58
CA PRO A 450 -3.47 -21.81 3.31
C PRO A 450 -3.07 -22.17 1.87
N SER A 451 -3.37 -21.29 0.92
CA SER A 451 -3.04 -21.47 -0.49
C SER A 451 -2.92 -20.11 -1.19
N MET A 452 -2.01 -19.98 -2.16
CA MET A 452 -1.90 -18.82 -3.04
C MET A 452 -1.84 -19.25 -4.51
N SER A 453 -2.40 -18.42 -5.40
CA SER A 453 -2.25 -18.62 -6.84
C SER A 453 -1.02 -17.89 -7.34
N LEU A 454 -0.21 -18.57 -8.14
CA LEU A 454 0.95 -18.00 -8.81
C LEU A 454 0.56 -17.43 -10.19
N PRO A 455 1.38 -16.53 -10.79
CA PRO A 455 1.08 -15.93 -12.09
C PRO A 455 0.96 -16.94 -13.24
N ASP A 456 1.58 -18.11 -13.11
CA ASP A 456 1.48 -19.24 -14.05
C ASP A 456 0.16 -20.03 -13.94
N GLY A 457 -0.72 -19.64 -13.02
CA GLY A 457 -2.01 -20.30 -12.74
C GLY A 457 -1.92 -21.47 -11.76
N ARG A 458 -0.73 -21.82 -11.27
CA ARG A 458 -0.55 -22.88 -10.28
C ARG A 458 -1.08 -22.43 -8.91
N LEU A 459 -1.93 -23.27 -8.31
CA LEU A 459 -2.30 -23.13 -6.91
C LEU A 459 -1.23 -23.82 -6.05
N MET A 460 -0.53 -23.05 -5.25
CA MET A 460 0.47 -23.55 -4.31
C MET A 460 -0.13 -23.55 -2.91
N ALA A 461 0.03 -24.67 -2.18
CA ALA A 461 -0.47 -24.82 -0.82
C ALA A 461 0.63 -24.55 0.20
N SER A 462 0.24 -24.04 1.36
CA SER A 462 1.12 -23.83 2.51
C SER A 462 1.64 -25.17 3.01
N HIS A 463 2.95 -25.26 3.21
CA HIS A 463 3.63 -26.46 3.69
C HIS A 463 3.30 -26.72 5.16
N ALA A 464 3.01 -27.98 5.51
CA ALA A 464 2.41 -28.33 6.80
C ALA A 464 3.38 -28.22 7.99
N SER A 465 4.67 -28.51 7.81
CA SER A 465 5.70 -28.35 8.86
C SER A 465 6.98 -27.79 8.28
N ALA A 466 7.38 -26.62 8.76
CA ALA A 466 8.66 -26.01 8.44
C ALA A 466 9.79 -26.44 9.37
N ALA A 467 9.44 -26.77 10.62
CA ALA A 467 10.38 -26.83 11.74
C ALA A 467 11.13 -28.18 11.85
N ASP A 468 10.61 -29.24 11.22
CA ASP A 468 11.13 -30.61 11.35
C ASP A 468 11.89 -31.08 10.10
N GLU A 469 12.12 -30.19 9.14
CA GLU A 469 12.77 -30.50 7.87
C GLU A 469 14.04 -29.67 7.66
N ASP A 470 15.02 -30.26 6.97
CA ASP A 470 16.25 -29.57 6.59
C ASP A 470 16.03 -28.76 5.30
N TRP A 471 16.28 -27.46 5.39
CA TRP A 471 16.22 -26.51 4.28
C TRP A 471 17.61 -26.00 3.94
N ASP A 472 17.91 -25.90 2.65
CA ASP A 472 19.18 -25.35 2.19
C ASP A 472 19.21 -23.83 2.35
N LEU A 473 18.05 -23.19 2.25
CA LEU A 473 17.83 -21.77 2.49
C LEU A 473 16.43 -21.55 3.06
N VAL A 474 16.35 -20.80 4.16
CA VAL A 474 15.09 -20.25 4.67
C VAL A 474 15.05 -18.76 4.33
N LEU A 475 14.08 -18.35 3.49
CA LEU A 475 13.83 -16.96 3.15
C LEU A 475 12.69 -16.42 4.03
N LEU A 476 12.98 -15.47 4.91
CA LEU A 476 11.94 -14.80 5.69
C LEU A 476 11.34 -13.67 4.85
N HIS A 477 10.09 -13.85 4.43
CA HIS A 477 9.35 -12.87 3.62
C HIS A 477 8.34 -12.11 4.47
N THR A 478 7.47 -12.80 5.21
CA THR A 478 6.50 -12.14 6.09
C THR A 478 6.33 -12.92 7.39
N VAL A 479 6.58 -12.27 8.51
CA VAL A 479 6.41 -12.88 9.84
C VAL A 479 5.20 -12.28 10.53
N HIS A 480 4.25 -13.15 10.87
CA HIS A 480 2.99 -12.76 11.48
C HIS A 480 3.17 -12.56 12.99
N PRO A 481 2.48 -11.58 13.59
CA PRO A 481 2.50 -11.41 15.04
C PRO A 481 1.96 -12.67 15.73
N GLN A 482 2.43 -12.97 16.94
CA GLN A 482 1.91 -14.06 17.79
C GLN A 482 2.11 -15.49 17.24
N HIS A 483 2.92 -15.67 16.19
CA HIS A 483 3.34 -16.98 15.71
C HIS A 483 4.79 -17.29 16.14
N ASP A 484 5.05 -18.56 16.43
CA ASP A 484 6.37 -19.03 16.86
C ASP A 484 7.30 -19.27 15.65
N TYR A 485 8.38 -18.51 15.58
CA TYR A 485 9.45 -18.63 14.59
C TYR A 485 10.79 -19.01 15.22
N SER A 486 10.81 -19.46 16.49
CA SER A 486 12.04 -19.85 17.20
C SER A 486 12.83 -20.93 16.47
N TRP A 487 12.14 -21.80 15.72
CA TRP A 487 12.74 -22.86 14.91
C TRP A 487 13.69 -22.34 13.81
N VAL A 488 13.52 -21.09 13.35
CA VAL A 488 14.39 -20.47 12.33
C VAL A 488 15.84 -20.42 12.81
N SER A 489 16.08 -20.30 14.12
CA SER A 489 17.43 -20.34 14.72
C SER A 489 18.19 -21.65 14.52
N ARG A 490 17.48 -22.73 14.19
CA ARG A 490 18.07 -24.05 13.90
C ARG A 490 18.43 -24.21 12.41
N SER A 491 18.01 -23.27 11.56
CA SER A 491 18.26 -23.32 10.12
C SER A 491 19.71 -22.99 9.82
N THR A 492 20.32 -23.73 8.90
CA THR A 492 21.73 -23.56 8.54
C THR A 492 22.02 -22.28 7.78
N THR A 493 21.04 -21.79 7.02
CA THR A 493 21.17 -20.57 6.20
C THR A 493 19.83 -19.85 6.16
N VAL A 494 19.84 -18.58 6.59
CA VAL A 494 18.63 -17.75 6.64
C VAL A 494 18.89 -16.46 5.86
N LEU A 495 18.03 -16.16 4.89
CA LEU A 495 17.96 -14.83 4.27
C LEU A 495 16.75 -14.09 4.87
N ASP A 496 17.03 -13.13 5.74
CA ASP A 496 16.03 -12.30 6.38
C ASP A 496 15.73 -11.05 5.53
N ALA A 497 14.68 -11.13 4.71
CA ALA A 497 14.19 -9.97 3.96
C ALA A 497 13.28 -9.07 4.79
N THR A 498 12.93 -9.45 6.02
CA THR A 498 12.10 -8.66 6.94
C THR A 498 12.91 -7.71 7.82
N TYR A 499 14.20 -7.99 7.98
CA TYR A 499 15.14 -7.32 8.88
C TYR A 499 14.74 -7.37 10.37
N ARG A 500 13.86 -8.30 10.78
CA ARG A 500 13.28 -8.35 12.14
C ARG A 500 14.04 -9.23 13.13
N PHE A 501 15.01 -10.02 12.68
CA PHE A 501 15.69 -11.01 13.54
C PHE A 501 17.11 -10.57 13.89
N GLU A 502 17.33 -10.04 15.09
CA GLU A 502 18.63 -9.42 15.43
C GLU A 502 19.76 -10.44 15.73
N SER A 503 19.44 -11.66 16.15
CA SER A 503 20.42 -12.61 16.72
C SER A 503 20.32 -14.03 16.15
N LEU A 504 20.49 -14.15 14.84
CA LEU A 504 20.54 -15.45 14.14
C LEU A 504 21.96 -15.71 13.62
N PRO A 505 22.66 -16.79 14.06
CA PRO A 505 24.06 -17.05 13.68
C PRO A 505 24.30 -17.20 12.18
N SER A 506 23.29 -17.69 11.45
CA SER A 506 23.34 -17.97 10.01
C SER A 506 22.51 -16.98 9.19
N ARG A 507 22.29 -15.77 9.71
CA ARG A 507 21.46 -14.76 9.06
C ARG A 507 22.26 -13.91 8.08
N HIS A 508 21.69 -13.79 6.90
CA HIS A 508 22.01 -12.82 5.88
C HIS A 508 20.81 -11.89 5.70
N VAL A 509 21.05 -10.66 5.28
CA VAL A 509 20.01 -9.70 4.90
C VAL A 509 20.11 -9.38 3.40
N VAL A 510 19.01 -8.85 2.85
CA VAL A 510 18.91 -8.42 1.45
C VAL A 510 19.78 -7.20 1.16
#